data_AF-A0A1Z5SF55-F1
#
_entry.id   AF-A0A1Z5SF55-F1
#
_cell.length_a   1.000
_cell.length_b   1.000
_cell.length_c   1.000
_cell.angle_alpha   90.00
_cell.angle_beta   90.00
_cell.angle_gamma   90.00
#
_symmetry.space_group_name_H-M   'P 1'
#
loop_
_entity.id
_entity.type
_entity.pdbx_description
1 polymer ?
#
loop_
_entity_poly.entity_id
_entity_poly.type
_entity_poly.pdbx_seq_one_letter_code
_entity_poly.pdbx_strand_id
1 'polypeptide(L)'
;MQTNREISAKYDKWIIKLIIKRKAFFVFWGNDKTDEDKNKMLLDSDDNLLLFKSPSAVLSYLGKKKSLFDDKNIRKWHKDFKKPGRADIIIDIDLLQNAILEFENRAIFEELINAWSIVDDYAYQTENKKMLKICQSKQIKNLFDLNCNMYLWTSIEKNVQKNMKILDEEKVVELLEKLYELFIEKVVITK
;
A
#
# COMPACT_ATOMS: atom_id res chain seq x y z
N MET A 1 -3.00 17.62 23.35
CA MET A 1 -1.70 16.97 23.00
C MET A 1 -1.94 16.09 21.78
N GLN A 2 -1.24 16.29 20.66
CA GLN A 2 -1.54 15.55 19.43
C GLN A 2 -1.19 14.06 19.52
N THR A 3 -2.02 13.20 18.93
CA THR A 3 -1.79 11.75 18.79
C THR A 3 -0.86 11.44 17.62
N ASN A 4 -0.25 10.25 17.59
CA ASN A 4 0.58 9.82 16.45
C ASN A 4 -0.20 9.80 15.13
N ARG A 5 -1.49 9.41 15.18
CA ARG A 5 -2.37 9.43 14.02
C ARG A 5 -2.58 10.85 13.49
N GLU A 6 -2.81 11.82 14.37
CA GLU A 6 -2.95 13.24 13.99
C GLU A 6 -1.64 13.80 13.40
N ILE A 7 -0.49 13.41 13.96
CA ILE A 7 0.83 13.80 13.44
C ILE A 7 1.05 13.18 12.05
N SER A 8 0.76 11.88 11.89
CA SER A 8 0.85 11.20 10.61
C SER A 8 -0.05 11.82 9.55
N ALA A 9 -1.30 12.12 9.88
CA ALA A 9 -2.22 12.81 8.98
C ALA A 9 -1.77 14.23 8.64
N LYS A 10 -1.20 14.99 9.59
CA LYS A 10 -0.67 16.35 9.35
C LYS A 10 0.46 16.36 8.30
N TYR A 11 1.31 15.34 8.30
CA TYR A 11 2.49 15.28 7.43
C TYR A 11 2.35 14.32 6.25
N ASP A 12 1.26 13.56 6.18
CA ASP A 12 1.01 12.46 5.25
C ASP A 12 2.12 11.41 5.26
N LYS A 13 2.60 11.06 6.47
CA LYS A 13 3.66 10.07 6.70
C LYS A 13 3.21 9.03 7.70
N TRP A 14 3.40 7.77 7.39
CA TRP A 14 2.84 6.65 8.14
C TRP A 14 3.87 5.57 8.38
N ILE A 15 3.81 4.96 9.56
CA ILE A 15 4.37 3.63 9.78
C ILE A 15 3.21 2.66 9.68
N ILE A 16 3.21 1.83 8.65
CA ILE A 16 2.16 0.83 8.42
C ILE A 16 2.71 -0.56 8.71
N LYS A 17 1.82 -1.47 9.09
CA LYS A 17 2.13 -2.88 9.29
C LYS A 17 1.72 -3.67 8.05
N LEU A 18 2.68 -4.32 7.41
CA LEU A 18 2.41 -5.26 6.33
C LEU A 18 2.41 -6.70 6.87
N ILE A 19 1.41 -7.49 6.50
CA ILE A 19 1.46 -8.95 6.64
C ILE A 19 1.94 -9.51 5.31
N ILE A 20 3.07 -10.22 5.33
CA ILE A 20 3.67 -10.87 4.17
C ILE A 20 4.13 -12.27 4.60
N LYS A 21 3.73 -13.30 3.86
CA LYS A 21 3.98 -14.71 4.18
C LYS A 21 3.63 -15.04 5.63
N ARG A 22 2.47 -14.55 6.09
CA ARG A 22 1.91 -14.66 7.45
C ARG A 22 2.79 -14.05 8.54
N LYS A 23 3.74 -13.18 8.19
CA LYS A 23 4.63 -12.49 9.12
C LYS A 23 4.37 -10.99 9.08
N ALA A 24 4.39 -10.38 10.25
CA ALA A 24 4.21 -8.95 10.39
C ALA A 24 5.55 -8.20 10.24
N PHE A 25 5.54 -7.21 9.36
CA PHE A 25 6.62 -6.25 9.19
C PHE A 25 6.08 -4.83 9.25
N PHE A 26 6.97 -3.88 9.47
CA PHE A 26 6.66 -2.45 9.48
C PHE A 26 7.40 -1.79 8.33
N VAL A 27 6.72 -0.88 7.64
CA VAL A 27 7.32 -0.07 6.60
C VAL A 27 6.96 1.39 6.82
N PHE A 28 7.78 2.28 6.27
CA PHE A 28 7.43 3.68 6.16
C PHE A 28 6.78 3.91 4.81
N TRP A 29 5.63 4.56 4.82
CA TRP A 29 4.85 4.93 3.64
C TRP A 29 4.38 6.37 3.78
N GLY A 30 4.49 7.16 2.74
CA GLY A 30 3.98 8.52 2.80
C GLY A 30 4.17 9.30 1.52
N ASN A 31 3.42 10.39 1.43
CA ASN A 31 3.35 11.23 0.25
C ASN A 31 4.61 12.09 0.10
N ASP A 32 5.24 12.11 -1.07
CA ASP A 32 6.33 13.03 -1.40
C ASP A 32 5.79 14.35 -1.96
N LYS A 33 5.65 15.34 -1.07
CA LYS A 33 5.16 16.68 -1.41
C LYS A 33 6.10 17.47 -2.33
N THR A 34 7.25 16.92 -2.68
CA THR A 34 8.21 17.52 -3.62
C THR A 34 8.17 16.89 -5.01
N ASP A 35 7.38 15.83 -5.20
CA ASP A 35 7.28 15.05 -6.44
C ASP A 35 5.81 14.70 -6.74
N GLU A 36 5.05 15.72 -7.15
CA GLU A 36 3.65 15.58 -7.58
C GLU A 36 2.73 14.86 -6.58
N ASP A 37 3.04 14.98 -5.29
CA ASP A 37 2.31 14.34 -4.21
C ASP A 37 2.24 12.79 -4.34
N LYS A 38 3.26 12.17 -4.96
CA LYS A 38 3.33 10.71 -5.14
C LYS A 38 3.64 10.00 -3.83
N ASN A 39 2.92 8.93 -3.54
CA ASN A 39 3.25 8.08 -2.39
C ASN A 39 4.57 7.34 -2.61
N LYS A 40 5.40 7.31 -1.58
CA LYS A 40 6.69 6.64 -1.58
C LYS A 40 6.91 5.83 -0.30
N MET A 41 7.74 4.80 -0.45
CA MET A 41 8.23 3.94 0.60
C MET A 41 9.75 3.98 0.66
N LEU A 42 10.31 3.48 1.78
CA LEU A 42 11.75 3.35 1.92
C LEU A 42 12.26 2.14 1.12
N LEU A 43 13.15 2.41 0.17
CA LEU A 43 13.82 1.41 -0.63
C LEU A 43 15.32 1.36 -0.30
N ASP A 44 15.97 0.23 -0.59
CA ASP A 44 17.43 0.16 -0.66
C ASP A 44 17.98 0.71 -1.99
N SER A 45 19.27 0.50 -2.26
CA SER A 45 19.91 0.94 -3.50
C SER A 45 19.53 0.13 -4.73
N ASP A 46 18.91 -1.04 -4.54
CA ASP A 46 18.50 -1.97 -5.59
C ASP A 46 16.97 -1.96 -5.77
N ASP A 47 16.33 -0.89 -5.30
CA ASP A 47 14.88 -0.66 -5.31
C ASP A 47 14.06 -1.73 -4.57
N ASN A 48 14.66 -2.44 -3.61
CA ASN A 48 13.91 -3.36 -2.76
C ASN A 48 13.24 -2.60 -1.61
N LEU A 49 11.99 -2.95 -1.32
CA LEU A 49 11.24 -2.44 -0.18
C LEU A 49 11.87 -2.90 1.13
N LEU A 50 12.17 -1.94 2.01
CA LEU A 50 12.75 -2.20 3.32
C LEU A 50 11.65 -2.57 4.34
N LEU A 51 11.70 -3.82 4.80
CA LEU A 51 10.83 -4.34 5.86
C LEU A 51 11.53 -4.28 7.21
N PHE A 52 10.85 -3.76 8.23
CA PHE A 52 11.38 -3.63 9.60
C PHE A 52 10.62 -4.52 10.58
N LYS A 53 11.29 -5.03 11.62
CA LYS A 53 10.64 -5.86 12.65
C LYS A 53 9.87 -5.06 13.70
N SER A 54 10.10 -3.75 13.80
CA SER A 54 9.39 -2.89 14.75
C SER A 54 9.27 -1.46 14.23
N PRO A 55 8.26 -0.69 14.68
CA PRO A 55 8.18 0.74 14.39
C PRO A 55 9.40 1.53 14.88
N SER A 56 10.02 1.11 15.99
CA SER A 56 11.24 1.75 16.51
C SER A 56 12.43 1.58 15.57
N ALA A 57 12.51 0.46 14.85
CA ALA A 57 13.55 0.24 13.84
C ALA A 57 13.35 1.17 12.62
N VAL A 58 12.11 1.41 12.19
CA VAL A 58 11.78 2.40 11.15
C VAL A 58 12.28 3.79 11.55
N LEU A 59 11.93 4.25 12.76
CA LEU A 59 12.37 5.56 13.26
C LEU A 59 13.90 5.64 13.37
N SER A 60 14.53 4.60 13.90
CA SER A 60 15.99 4.54 14.02
C SER A 60 16.68 4.65 12.65
N TYR A 61 16.11 4.01 11.62
CA TYR A 61 16.61 4.10 10.25
C TYR A 61 16.47 5.51 9.69
N LEU A 62 15.28 6.10 9.80
CA LEU A 62 15.00 7.47 9.34
C LEU A 62 15.93 8.49 10.00
N GLY A 63 16.16 8.37 11.31
CA GLY A 63 17.05 9.25 12.06
C GLY A 63 18.52 9.18 11.62
N LYS A 64 18.98 8.06 11.07
CA LYS A 64 20.37 7.86 10.63
C LYS A 64 20.61 8.16 9.15
N LYS A 65 19.58 8.04 8.30
CA LYS A 65 19.73 8.30 6.86
C LYS A 65 20.05 9.76 6.61
N LYS A 66 21.02 10.03 5.73
CA LYS A 66 21.44 11.39 5.36
C LYS A 66 20.48 12.07 4.37
N SER A 67 19.88 11.28 3.48
CA SER A 67 18.96 11.76 2.45
C SER A 67 17.74 10.85 2.43
N LEU A 68 16.57 11.48 2.32
CA LEU A 68 15.26 10.86 2.22
C LEU A 68 14.44 11.64 1.20
N PHE A 69 13.45 11.00 0.58
CA PHE A 69 12.42 11.73 -0.15
C PHE A 69 11.65 12.64 0.82
N ASP A 70 11.17 13.80 0.35
CA ASP A 70 10.46 14.76 1.20
C ASP A 70 11.17 15.04 2.56
N ASP A 71 12.51 15.09 2.57
CA ASP A 71 13.33 15.03 3.80
C ASP A 71 12.86 16.05 4.84
N LYS A 72 12.61 17.30 4.44
CA LYS A 72 12.15 18.36 5.34
C LYS A 72 10.89 17.99 6.12
N ASN A 73 9.89 17.39 5.46
CA ASN A 73 8.64 17.00 6.12
C ASN A 73 8.81 15.70 6.90
N ILE A 74 9.60 14.74 6.41
CA ILE A 74 9.91 13.53 7.17
C ILE A 74 10.66 13.87 8.47
N ARG A 75 11.62 14.80 8.45
CA ARG A 75 12.35 15.24 9.65
C ARG A 75 11.42 15.89 10.67
N LYS A 76 10.49 16.73 10.21
CA LYS A 76 9.47 17.36 11.07
C LYS A 76 8.52 16.32 11.65
N TRP A 77 8.01 15.42 10.80
CA TRP A 77 7.19 14.29 11.23
C TRP A 77 7.92 13.46 12.28
N HIS A 78 9.15 13.03 12.00
CA HIS A 78 9.96 12.21 12.91
C HIS A 78 10.22 12.89 14.25
N LYS A 79 10.40 14.22 14.27
CA LYS A 79 10.57 14.99 15.51
C LYS A 79 9.28 15.07 16.33
N ASP A 80 8.15 15.27 15.67
CA ASP A 80 6.84 15.41 16.32
C ASP A 80 6.25 14.04 16.73
N PHE A 81 6.59 12.99 15.98
CA PHE A 81 6.06 11.64 16.14
C PHE A 81 6.56 11.00 17.43
N LYS A 82 5.62 10.60 18.30
CA LYS A 82 5.96 10.00 19.60
C LYS A 82 6.22 8.52 19.44
N LYS A 83 6.92 7.92 20.40
CA LYS A 83 7.31 6.52 20.39
C LYS A 83 6.08 5.62 20.08
N PRO A 84 6.04 4.97 18.91
CA PRO A 84 4.90 4.16 18.49
C PRO A 84 4.81 2.88 19.32
N GLY A 85 3.65 2.65 19.94
CA GLY A 85 3.29 1.36 20.55
C GLY A 85 2.67 0.36 19.56
N ARG A 86 2.09 0.84 18.46
CA ARG A 86 1.43 0.05 17.40
C ARG A 86 1.41 0.81 16.07
N ALA A 87 1.21 0.10 14.96
CA ALA A 87 0.87 0.73 13.68
C ALA A 87 -0.62 1.04 13.63
N ASP A 88 -0.98 2.18 13.02
CA ASP A 88 -2.37 2.62 12.88
C ASP A 88 -3.06 1.98 11.66
N ILE A 89 -2.27 1.49 10.71
CA ILE A 89 -2.73 0.87 9.46
C ILE A 89 -2.09 -0.52 9.36
N ILE A 90 -2.92 -1.53 9.11
CA ILE A 90 -2.51 -2.92 8.89
C ILE A 90 -3.01 -3.31 7.50
N ILE A 91 -2.11 -3.82 6.66
CA ILE A 91 -2.41 -4.23 5.29
C ILE A 91 -1.87 -5.64 5.12
N ASP A 92 -2.72 -6.56 4.67
CA ASP A 92 -2.33 -7.94 4.40
C ASP A 92 -2.06 -8.13 2.91
N ILE A 93 -0.78 -8.25 2.57
CA ILE A 93 -0.34 -8.42 1.18
C ILE A 93 -0.61 -9.85 0.70
N ASP A 94 -0.75 -10.83 1.60
CA ASP A 94 -1.04 -12.22 1.24
C ASP A 94 -2.44 -12.39 0.64
N LEU A 95 -3.33 -11.40 0.83
CA LEU A 95 -4.65 -11.34 0.19
C LEU A 95 -4.55 -11.32 -1.34
N LEU A 96 -3.46 -10.80 -1.90
CA LEU A 96 -3.25 -10.79 -3.35
C LEU A 96 -3.01 -12.20 -3.92
N GLN A 97 -2.38 -13.09 -3.13
CA GLN A 97 -2.09 -14.47 -3.54
C GLN A 97 -3.34 -15.36 -3.55
N ASN A 98 -4.28 -15.09 -2.64
CA ASN A 98 -5.49 -15.90 -2.48
C ASN A 98 -6.72 -14.98 -2.55
N ALA A 99 -6.75 -14.11 -3.56
CA ALA A 99 -7.78 -13.09 -3.66
C ALA A 99 -9.16 -13.72 -3.75
N ILE A 100 -10.01 -13.42 -2.77
CA ILE A 100 -11.44 -13.74 -2.79
C ILE A 100 -12.16 -12.44 -3.12
N LEU A 101 -12.82 -12.40 -4.28
CA LEU A 101 -13.51 -11.22 -4.76
C LEU A 101 -14.92 -11.13 -4.13
N GLU A 102 -14.99 -10.86 -2.83
CA GLU A 102 -16.26 -10.72 -2.10
C GLU A 102 -16.84 -9.29 -2.24
N PHE A 103 -17.36 -8.96 -3.42
CA PHE A 103 -17.92 -7.64 -3.68
C PHE A 103 -19.11 -7.26 -2.77
N GLU A 104 -19.84 -8.23 -2.26
CA GLU A 104 -20.94 -7.99 -1.31
C GLU A 104 -20.40 -7.67 0.10
N ASN A 105 -19.19 -8.15 0.41
CA ASN A 105 -18.51 -7.89 1.66
C ASN A 105 -17.50 -6.76 1.52
N ARG A 106 -18.02 -5.53 1.66
CA ARG A 106 -17.23 -4.31 1.52
C ARG A 106 -15.93 -4.29 2.32
N ALA A 107 -15.94 -4.85 3.55
CA ALA A 107 -14.76 -4.83 4.41
C ALA A 107 -13.64 -5.72 3.83
N ILE A 108 -13.96 -6.94 3.40
CA ILE A 108 -13.00 -7.86 2.78
C ILE A 108 -12.50 -7.29 1.46
N PHE A 109 -13.39 -6.71 0.66
CA PHE A 109 -13.00 -6.10 -0.60
C PHE A 109 -12.07 -4.88 -0.40
N GLU A 110 -12.32 -4.06 0.62
CA GLU A 110 -11.46 -2.91 0.97
C GLU A 110 -10.05 -3.37 1.38
N GLU A 111 -9.94 -4.45 2.15
CA GLU A 111 -8.63 -5.02 2.52
C GLU A 111 -7.82 -5.45 1.29
N LEU A 112 -8.47 -6.09 0.31
CA LEU A 112 -7.83 -6.47 -0.95
C LEU A 112 -7.36 -5.25 -1.75
N ILE A 113 -8.20 -4.21 -1.84
CA ILE A 113 -7.85 -2.97 -2.56
C ILE A 113 -6.70 -2.24 -1.87
N ASN A 114 -6.68 -2.20 -0.53
CA ASN A 114 -5.57 -1.62 0.23
C ASN A 114 -4.26 -2.39 -0.01
N ALA A 115 -4.31 -3.72 -0.07
CA ALA A 115 -3.15 -4.54 -0.40
C ALA A 115 -2.62 -4.23 -1.81
N TRP A 116 -3.52 -4.16 -2.79
CA TRP A 116 -3.17 -3.79 -4.16
C TRP A 116 -2.57 -2.37 -4.24
N SER A 117 -3.16 -1.39 -3.56
CA SER A 117 -2.72 0.02 -3.59
C SER A 117 -1.28 0.18 -3.12
N ILE A 118 -0.84 -0.58 -2.11
CA ILE A 118 0.56 -0.55 -1.66
C ILE A 118 1.50 -1.08 -2.74
N VAL A 119 1.09 -2.13 -3.44
CA VAL A 119 1.90 -2.72 -4.51
C VAL A 119 1.93 -1.83 -5.75
N ASP A 120 0.83 -1.13 -6.04
CA ASP A 120 0.76 -0.13 -7.10
C ASP A 120 1.67 1.06 -6.82
N ASP A 121 1.61 1.63 -5.60
CA ASP A 121 2.52 2.70 -5.16
C ASP A 121 4.00 2.30 -5.32
N TYR A 122 4.35 1.06 -4.94
CA TYR A 122 5.70 0.51 -5.16
C TYR A 122 6.05 0.42 -6.65
N ALA A 123 5.14 -0.10 -7.48
CA ALA A 123 5.37 -0.27 -8.91
C ALA A 123 5.59 1.08 -9.62
N TYR A 124 4.85 2.11 -9.22
CA TYR A 124 5.02 3.48 -9.71
C TYR A 124 6.34 4.09 -9.23
N GLN A 125 6.65 3.99 -7.94
CA GLN A 125 7.90 4.54 -7.39
C GLN A 125 9.15 3.94 -8.05
N THR A 126 9.12 2.65 -8.39
CA THR A 126 10.25 1.93 -8.98
C THR A 126 10.20 1.83 -10.51
N GLU A 127 9.18 2.43 -11.13
CA GLU A 127 8.91 2.32 -12.57
C GLU A 127 8.93 0.86 -13.08
N ASN A 128 8.50 -0.10 -12.24
CA ASN A 128 8.57 -1.51 -12.57
C ASN A 128 7.56 -1.87 -13.67
N LYS A 129 8.04 -1.90 -14.92
CA LYS A 129 7.22 -2.12 -16.12
C LYS A 129 6.37 -3.39 -16.07
N LYS A 130 6.85 -4.47 -15.44
CA LYS A 130 6.09 -5.73 -15.35
C LYS A 130 4.89 -5.57 -14.43
N MET A 131 5.10 -4.96 -13.26
CA MET A 131 4.05 -4.71 -12.28
C MET A 131 3.07 -3.65 -12.77
N LEU A 132 3.59 -2.53 -13.30
CA LEU A 132 2.77 -1.47 -13.90
C LEU A 132 1.87 -1.99 -15.02
N LYS A 133 2.37 -2.90 -15.88
CA LYS A 133 1.54 -3.52 -16.92
C LYS A 133 0.34 -4.29 -16.34
N ILE A 134 0.50 -4.92 -15.17
CA ILE A 134 -0.57 -5.63 -14.48
C ILE A 134 -1.54 -4.63 -13.85
N CYS A 135 -1.03 -3.68 -13.06
CA CYS A 135 -1.84 -2.66 -12.39
C CYS A 135 -2.66 -1.83 -13.37
N GLN A 136 -2.10 -1.54 -14.55
CA GLN A 136 -2.76 -0.74 -15.59
C GLN A 136 -3.60 -1.58 -16.55
N SER A 137 -3.67 -2.90 -16.36
CA SER A 137 -4.49 -3.77 -17.19
C SER A 137 -5.97 -3.43 -17.06
N LYS A 138 -6.75 -3.68 -18.13
CA LYS A 138 -8.18 -3.40 -18.14
C LYS A 138 -8.93 -4.10 -16.99
N GLN A 139 -8.54 -5.33 -16.66
CA GLN A 139 -9.20 -6.10 -15.60
C GLN A 139 -8.97 -5.50 -14.21
N ILE A 140 -7.73 -5.10 -13.89
CA ILE A 140 -7.44 -4.44 -12.61
C ILE A 140 -8.09 -3.06 -12.52
N LYS A 141 -8.10 -2.29 -13.62
CA LYS A 141 -8.83 -1.01 -13.66
C LYS A 141 -10.33 -1.18 -13.43
N ASN A 142 -10.95 -2.17 -14.05
CA ASN A 142 -12.36 -2.49 -13.83
C ASN A 142 -12.65 -2.85 -12.36
N LEU A 143 -11.74 -3.60 -11.72
CA LEU A 143 -11.84 -3.93 -10.29
C LEU A 143 -11.83 -2.67 -9.41
N PHE A 144 -10.95 -1.72 -9.72
CA PHE A 144 -10.88 -0.45 -9.00
C PHE A 144 -12.10 0.45 -9.26
N ASP A 145 -12.58 0.50 -10.50
CA ASP A 145 -13.81 1.22 -10.84
C ASP A 145 -15.01 0.63 -10.09
N LEU A 146 -15.07 -0.69 -9.90
CA LEU A 146 -16.07 -1.35 -9.04
C LEU A 146 -15.96 -0.87 -7.59
N ASN A 147 -14.75 -0.81 -7.02
CA ASN A 147 -14.54 -0.27 -5.68
C ASN A 147 -15.03 1.18 -5.56
N CYS A 148 -14.61 2.06 -6.47
CA CYS A 148 -15.08 3.45 -6.49
C CYS A 148 -16.62 3.54 -6.59
N ASN A 149 -17.24 2.69 -7.40
CA ASN A 149 -18.69 2.67 -7.56
C ASN A 149 -19.42 2.23 -6.28
N MET A 150 -18.87 1.26 -5.54
CA MET A 150 -19.43 0.83 -4.26
C MET A 150 -19.33 1.90 -3.17
N TYR A 151 -18.30 2.74 -3.20
CA TYR A 151 -18.06 3.77 -2.17
C TYR A 151 -18.76 5.10 -2.46
N LEU A 152 -18.86 5.50 -3.73
CA LEU A 152 -19.28 6.86 -4.11
C LEU A 152 -20.76 6.97 -4.49
N TRP A 153 -21.41 5.89 -4.92
CA TRP A 153 -22.77 5.97 -5.47
C TRP A 153 -23.77 5.20 -4.61
N THR A 154 -24.68 5.91 -3.96
CA THR A 154 -25.73 5.36 -3.08
C THR A 154 -26.85 4.60 -3.82
N SER A 155 -26.88 4.62 -5.16
CA SER A 155 -27.83 3.86 -5.99
C SER A 155 -27.19 2.58 -6.55
N ILE A 156 -27.00 1.60 -5.68
CA ILE A 156 -25.96 0.55 -5.81
C ILE A 156 -26.34 -0.60 -6.75
N GLU A 157 -27.60 -1.00 -6.88
CA GLU A 157 -27.88 -2.33 -7.45
C GLU A 157 -27.68 -2.45 -8.98
N LYS A 158 -28.12 -1.46 -9.78
CA LYS A 158 -28.09 -1.59 -11.25
C LYS A 158 -26.70 -1.39 -11.88
N ASN A 159 -25.88 -0.51 -11.31
CA ASN A 159 -24.55 -0.20 -11.88
C ASN A 159 -23.49 -1.22 -11.44
N VAL A 160 -23.55 -1.70 -10.20
CA VAL A 160 -22.64 -2.75 -9.72
C VAL A 160 -22.89 -4.06 -10.49
N GLN A 161 -24.15 -4.48 -10.67
CA GLN A 161 -24.47 -5.67 -11.46
C GLN A 161 -24.02 -5.57 -12.92
N LYS A 162 -24.07 -4.37 -13.53
CA LYS A 162 -23.60 -4.15 -14.91
C LYS A 162 -22.08 -4.24 -15.03
N ASN A 163 -21.36 -3.70 -14.05
CA ASN A 163 -19.90 -3.70 -14.05
C ASN A 163 -19.32 -5.07 -13.65
N MET A 164 -19.98 -5.81 -12.75
CA MET A 164 -19.64 -7.21 -12.44
C MET A 164 -19.69 -8.10 -13.69
N LYS A 165 -20.69 -7.92 -14.57
CA LYS A 165 -20.80 -8.67 -15.82
C LYS A 165 -19.62 -8.49 -16.79
N ILE A 166 -18.79 -7.48 -16.59
CA ILE A 166 -17.64 -7.16 -17.45
C ILE A 166 -16.33 -7.64 -16.82
N LEU A 167 -16.35 -8.01 -15.53
CA LEU A 167 -15.18 -8.47 -14.82
C LEU A 167 -14.95 -9.95 -15.12
N ASP A 168 -13.75 -10.26 -15.58
CA ASP A 168 -13.27 -11.63 -15.66
C ASP A 168 -12.58 -11.95 -14.34
N GLU A 169 -13.33 -12.51 -13.39
CA GLU A 169 -12.87 -12.76 -12.02
C GLU A 169 -11.65 -13.69 -11.98
N GLU A 170 -11.66 -14.78 -12.76
CA GLU A 170 -10.53 -15.70 -12.87
C GLU A 170 -9.29 -14.95 -13.36
N LYS A 171 -9.45 -14.08 -14.36
CA LYS A 171 -8.33 -13.29 -14.86
C LYS A 171 -7.82 -12.27 -13.85
N VAL A 172 -8.71 -11.65 -13.07
CA VAL A 172 -8.33 -10.74 -11.99
C VAL A 172 -7.49 -11.47 -10.94
N VAL A 173 -7.96 -12.63 -10.48
CA VAL A 173 -7.25 -13.43 -9.48
C VAL A 173 -5.87 -13.83 -9.98
N GLU A 174 -5.74 -14.33 -11.23
CA GLU A 174 -4.45 -14.66 -11.86
C GLU A 174 -3.50 -13.44 -11.89
N LEU A 175 -4.02 -12.26 -12.21
CA LEU A 175 -3.24 -11.04 -12.28
C LEU A 175 -2.77 -10.57 -10.90
N LEU A 176 -3.61 -10.68 -9.87
CA LEU A 176 -3.27 -10.33 -8.49
C LEU A 176 -2.24 -11.29 -7.90
N GLU A 177 -2.36 -12.60 -8.17
CA GLU A 177 -1.39 -13.59 -7.75
C GLU A 177 -0.02 -13.32 -8.39
N LYS A 178 0.01 -13.05 -9.70
CA LYS A 178 1.25 -12.68 -10.40
C LYS A 178 1.85 -11.37 -9.87
N LEU A 179 1.01 -10.40 -9.53
CA LEU A 179 1.46 -9.14 -8.95
C LEU A 179 2.10 -9.37 -7.57
N TYR A 180 1.51 -10.24 -6.76
CA TYR A 180 2.06 -10.68 -5.48
C TYR A 180 3.44 -11.32 -5.67
N GLU A 181 3.58 -12.30 -6.59
CA GLU A 181 4.87 -12.95 -6.88
C GLU A 181 5.98 -11.95 -7.22
N LEU A 182 5.68 -11.01 -8.13
CA LEU A 182 6.64 -9.97 -8.52
C LEU A 182 7.01 -9.05 -7.34
N PHE A 183 6.05 -8.72 -6.48
CA PHE A 183 6.28 -7.85 -5.33
C PHE A 183 7.12 -8.54 -4.24
N ILE A 184 6.84 -9.79 -3.92
CA ILE A 184 7.57 -10.51 -2.85
C ILE A 184 9.05 -10.77 -3.20
N GLU A 185 9.40 -10.78 -4.49
CA GLU A 185 10.81 -10.81 -4.94
C GLU A 185 11.57 -9.53 -4.61
N LYS A 186 10.84 -8.45 -4.33
CA LYS A 186 11.35 -7.10 -4.10
C LYS A 186 11.29 -6.64 -2.66
N VAL A 187 11.05 -7.54 -1.71
CA VAL A 187 11.04 -7.18 -0.28
C VAL A 187 12.28 -7.72 0.44
N VAL A 188 12.92 -6.86 1.24
CA VAL A 188 14.12 -7.21 2.02
C VAL A 188 13.89 -6.94 3.50
N ILE A 189 14.16 -7.95 4.33
CA ILE A 189 14.07 -7.82 5.79
C ILE A 189 15.32 -7.13 6.31
N THR A 190 15.15 -5.94 6.86
CA THR A 190 16.21 -5.19 7.52
C THR A 190 16.55 -5.87 8.85
N LYS A 191 17.84 -6.09 9.10
CA LYS A 191 18.36 -6.69 10.33
C LYS A 191 18.38 -5.70 11.49
#